data_AF-A0A9R1FD31-F1
#
_entry.id   AF-A0A9R1FD31-F1
#
_cell.length_a   1.000
_cell.length_b   1.000
_cell.length_c   1.000
_cell.angle_alpha   90.00
_cell.angle_beta   90.00
_cell.angle_gamma   90.00
#
_symmetry.space_group_name_H-M   'P 1'
#
loop_
_entity.id
_entity.type
_entity.pdbx_description
1 polymer ?
#
loop_
_entity_poly.entity_id
_entity_poly.type
_entity_poly.pdbx_seq_one_letter_code
_entity_poly.pdbx_strand_id
1 'polypeptide(L)'
;MDVQAHEATGRMRGRASSGTTAARVVERKEAERERRQHMKALCAKLASLIPKEHFSNPDTMTQLGSLDESASYIKKLKERVDELHHRRSSAKEMAAARGDSGASTPTTTPTTSGGAGSLEREKHWEAWAPVLEVRQHDDTSLDVVLVCSTERPIMLHEVITILEEEGAEVINANHSIAGHKIFYTIHSQAFSSRIGIDVSSVSERLRALV
;
A
#
# COMPACT_ATOMS: atom_id res chain seq x y z
N MET A 1 61.89 15.79 63.85
CA MET A 1 61.80 17.18 63.38
C MET A 1 61.46 17.12 61.92
N ASP A 2 60.17 17.26 61.66
CA ASP A 2 59.56 17.64 60.40
C ASP A 2 60.32 18.79 59.73
N VAL A 3 60.36 18.84 58.39
CA VAL A 3 59.48 19.70 57.59
C VAL A 3 59.68 19.33 56.11
N GLN A 4 58.56 18.98 55.49
CA GLN A 4 58.30 18.77 54.08
C GLN A 4 58.26 20.11 53.33
N ALA A 5 58.81 20.20 52.12
CA ALA A 5 58.51 21.28 51.17
C ALA A 5 58.42 20.74 49.73
N HIS A 6 57.45 21.28 49.00
CA HIS A 6 56.71 20.68 47.91
C HIS A 6 56.85 21.51 46.62
N GLU A 7 56.85 20.80 45.49
CA GLU A 7 56.51 21.15 44.09
C GLU A 7 57.12 22.35 43.34
N ALA A 8 57.44 22.09 42.06
CA ALA A 8 56.86 22.85 40.94
C ALA A 8 56.95 22.05 39.62
N THR A 9 56.05 21.09 39.40
CA THR A 9 55.86 20.49 38.07
C THR A 9 54.98 21.42 37.24
N GLY A 10 55.62 22.21 36.36
CA GLY A 10 54.94 23.10 35.43
C GLY A 10 54.06 22.32 34.45
N ARG A 11 52.75 22.30 34.71
CA ARG A 11 51.75 21.75 33.79
C ARG A 11 51.46 22.77 32.69
N MET A 12 52.10 22.61 31.52
CA MET A 12 51.69 23.30 30.30
C MET A 12 50.26 22.90 29.96
N ARG A 13 49.31 23.79 30.25
CA ARG A 13 47.91 23.63 29.89
C ARG A 13 47.79 23.93 28.39
N GLY A 14 47.74 22.88 27.59
CA GLY A 14 47.42 22.96 26.16
C GLY A 14 46.12 23.74 25.98
N ARG A 15 46.23 24.89 25.32
CA ARG A 15 45.10 25.71 24.89
C ARG A 15 44.53 25.09 23.61
N ALA A 16 43.61 24.13 23.77
CA ALA A 16 42.84 23.60 22.65
C ALA A 16 41.79 24.63 22.20
N SER A 17 42.00 25.13 20.98
CA SER A 17 41.05 25.78 20.06
C SER A 17 39.71 26.29 20.62
N SER A 18 39.66 27.57 20.98
CA SER A 18 38.41 28.34 21.19
C SER A 18 37.76 28.76 19.86
N GLY A 19 37.70 27.84 18.88
CA GLY A 19 37.26 28.12 17.50
C GLY A 19 35.96 27.42 17.07
N THR A 20 35.30 26.65 17.93
CA THR A 20 34.31 25.64 17.45
C THR A 20 32.96 25.66 18.17
N THR A 21 32.80 26.47 19.22
CA THR A 21 31.54 26.49 19.99
C THR A 21 30.40 27.18 19.22
N ALA A 22 30.69 28.30 18.56
CA ALA A 22 29.69 29.04 17.79
C ALA A 22 29.22 28.24 16.55
N ALA A 23 30.14 27.62 15.82
CA ALA A 23 29.82 26.78 14.66
C ALA A 23 28.93 25.59 15.05
N ARG A 24 29.26 24.88 16.15
CA ARG A 24 28.42 23.79 16.69
C ARG A 24 27.03 24.26 17.13
N VAL A 25 26.92 25.47 17.67
CA VAL A 25 25.62 26.05 18.07
C VAL A 25 24.78 26.38 16.84
N VAL A 26 25.39 26.87 15.75
CA VAL A 26 24.69 27.13 14.48
C VAL A 26 24.22 25.81 13.85
N GLU A 27 25.10 24.81 13.74
CA GLU A 27 24.77 23.47 13.23
C GLU A 27 23.60 22.85 14.00
N ARG A 28 23.61 22.92 15.34
CA ARG A 28 22.48 22.44 16.17
C ARG A 28 21.19 23.20 15.90
N LYS A 29 21.25 24.52 15.69
CA LYS A 29 20.07 25.34 15.37
C LYS A 29 19.50 25.00 13.99
N GLU A 30 20.36 24.72 13.02
CA GLU A 30 19.96 24.30 11.68
C GLU A 30 19.33 22.91 11.71
N ALA A 31 19.97 21.93 12.34
CA ALA A 31 19.42 20.59 12.50
C ALA A 31 18.06 20.61 13.23
N GLU A 32 17.90 21.40 14.29
CA GLU A 32 16.60 21.53 14.99
C GLU A 32 15.55 22.24 14.13
N ARG A 33 15.95 23.20 13.28
CA ARG A 33 15.05 23.84 12.31
C ARG A 33 14.57 22.82 11.28
N GLU A 34 15.47 22.05 10.68
CA GLU A 34 15.14 21.00 9.71
C GLU A 34 14.19 19.96 10.34
N ARG A 35 14.49 19.51 11.56
CA ARG A 35 13.62 18.60 12.31
C ARG A 35 12.21 19.15 12.47
N ARG A 36 12.06 20.45 12.81
CA ARG A 36 10.74 21.10 12.95
C ARG A 36 10.01 21.26 11.62
N GLN A 37 10.74 21.60 10.55
CA GLN A 37 10.15 21.70 9.22
C GLN A 37 9.64 20.33 8.74
N HIS A 38 10.43 19.27 8.95
CA HIS A 38 10.03 17.90 8.64
C HIS A 38 8.77 17.49 9.41
N MET A 39 8.73 17.73 10.73
CA MET A 39 7.54 17.46 11.54
C MET A 39 6.31 18.22 11.03
N LYS A 40 6.47 19.50 10.67
CA LYS A 40 5.38 20.31 10.10
C LYS A 40 4.86 19.72 8.78
N ALA A 41 5.76 19.25 7.91
CA ALA A 41 5.40 18.62 6.64
C ALA A 41 4.61 17.31 6.86
N LEU A 42 5.03 16.49 7.82
CA LEU A 42 4.32 15.25 8.17
C LEU A 42 2.90 15.54 8.71
N CYS A 43 2.75 16.52 9.62
CA CYS A 43 1.43 16.91 10.11
C CYS A 43 0.51 17.39 8.97
N ALA A 44 1.05 18.13 8.00
CA ALA A 44 0.27 18.57 6.84
C ALA A 44 -0.13 17.40 5.93
N LYS A 45 0.77 16.45 5.66
CA LYS A 45 0.45 15.22 4.90
C LYS A 45 -0.63 14.42 5.61
N LEU A 46 -0.54 14.26 6.93
CA LEU A 46 -1.57 13.56 7.71
C LEU A 46 -2.93 14.24 7.62
N ALA A 47 -2.98 15.57 7.74
CA ALA A 47 -4.23 16.32 7.60
C ALA A 47 -4.86 16.15 6.20
N SER A 48 -4.06 16.00 5.14
CA SER A 48 -4.55 15.78 3.78
C SER A 48 -5.20 14.41 3.54
N LEU A 49 -4.86 13.40 4.36
CA LEU A 49 -5.38 12.04 4.24
C LEU A 49 -6.73 11.84 4.94
N ILE A 50 -7.13 12.79 5.79
CA ILE A 50 -8.35 12.71 6.58
C ILE A 50 -9.47 13.44 5.82
N PRO A 51 -10.66 12.84 5.68
CA PRO A 51 -11.78 13.51 5.02
C PRO A 51 -12.12 14.84 5.70
N LYS A 52 -12.46 15.85 4.91
CA LYS A 52 -12.73 17.21 5.41
C LYS A 52 -13.87 17.27 6.43
N GLU A 53 -14.82 16.34 6.31
CA GLU A 53 -15.98 16.15 7.18
C GLU A 53 -15.61 15.82 8.64
N HIS A 54 -14.39 15.32 8.86
CA HIS A 54 -13.88 14.99 10.18
C HIS A 54 -13.19 16.18 10.87
N PHE A 55 -12.83 17.24 10.14
CA PHE A 55 -12.27 18.45 10.76
C PHE A 55 -13.39 19.35 11.28
N SER A 56 -13.59 19.34 12.61
CA SER A 56 -14.67 20.11 13.24
C SER A 56 -14.57 21.63 13.08
N ASN A 57 -13.41 22.20 12.70
CA ASN A 57 -13.23 23.55 12.15
C ASN A 57 -11.77 23.71 11.67
N PRO A 58 -11.49 23.91 10.36
CA PRO A 58 -10.11 23.96 9.85
C PRO A 58 -9.31 25.18 10.35
N ASP A 59 -9.98 26.30 10.64
CA ASP A 59 -9.33 27.58 10.97
C ASP A 59 -8.85 27.70 12.43
N THR A 60 -9.28 26.79 13.32
CA THR A 60 -8.87 26.77 14.74
C THR A 60 -8.12 25.49 15.14
N MET A 61 -7.78 24.64 14.16
CA MET A 61 -7.22 23.32 14.41
C MET A 61 -5.78 23.40 14.91
N THR A 62 -5.56 22.96 16.15
CA THR A 62 -4.20 22.82 16.71
C THR A 62 -3.52 21.57 16.16
N GLN A 63 -2.18 21.51 16.17
CA GLN A 63 -1.45 20.30 15.78
C GLN A 63 -1.90 19.08 16.60
N LEU A 64 -2.12 19.25 17.91
CA LEU A 64 -2.60 18.18 18.78
C LEU A 64 -4.02 17.72 18.39
N GLY A 65 -4.95 18.65 18.18
CA GLY A 65 -6.31 18.31 17.75
C GLY A 65 -6.35 17.57 16.41
N SER A 66 -5.45 17.93 15.48
CA SER A 66 -5.32 17.19 14.21
C SER A 66 -4.88 15.74 14.41
N LEU A 67 -3.99 15.47 15.38
CA LEU A 67 -3.54 14.12 15.71
C LEU A 67 -4.65 13.28 16.36
N ASP A 68 -5.44 13.87 17.26
CA ASP A 68 -6.57 13.18 17.90
C ASP A 68 -7.67 12.82 16.89
N GLU A 69 -7.97 13.72 15.95
CA GLU A 69 -8.91 13.42 14.87
C GLU A 69 -8.36 12.32 13.94
N SER A 70 -7.05 12.36 13.65
CA SER A 70 -6.36 11.31 12.88
C SER A 70 -6.51 9.94 13.56
N ALA A 71 -6.28 9.88 14.87
CA ALA A 71 -6.40 8.65 15.65
C ALA A 71 -7.84 8.13 15.66
N SER A 72 -8.81 9.03 15.81
CA SER A 72 -10.24 8.70 15.77
C SER A 72 -10.65 8.16 14.40
N TYR A 73 -10.17 8.77 13.31
CA TYR A 73 -10.42 8.32 11.95
C TYR A 73 -9.79 6.95 11.67
N ILE A 74 -8.56 6.71 12.11
CA ILE A 74 -7.91 5.38 12.03
C ILE A 74 -8.76 4.33 12.74
N LYS A 75 -9.25 4.62 13.95
CA LYS A 75 -10.11 3.70 14.71
C LYS A 75 -11.38 3.37 13.93
N LYS A 76 -12.09 4.39 13.40
CA LYS A 76 -13.29 4.23 12.57
C LYS A 76 -13.03 3.37 11.33
N LEU A 77 -11.89 3.59 10.65
CA LEU A 77 -11.53 2.78 9.47
C LEU A 77 -11.29 1.32 9.83
N LYS A 78 -10.63 1.03 10.95
CA LYS A 78 -10.41 -0.34 11.42
C LYS A 78 -11.73 -1.06 11.70
N GLU A 79 -12.63 -0.43 12.44
CA GLU A 79 -13.96 -0.97 12.73
C GLU A 79 -14.74 -1.24 11.44
N ARG A 80 -14.70 -0.32 10.47
CA ARG A 80 -15.34 -0.51 9.16
C ARG A 80 -14.74 -1.68 8.38
N VAL A 81 -13.43 -1.86 8.42
CA VAL A 81 -12.76 -3.01 7.77
C VAL A 81 -13.23 -4.32 8.40
N ASP A 82 -13.28 -4.40 9.73
CA ASP A 82 -13.74 -5.59 10.45
C ASP A 82 -15.21 -5.90 10.13
N GLU A 83 -16.08 -4.88 10.09
CA GLU A 83 -17.48 -5.02 9.68
C GLU A 83 -17.62 -5.55 8.25
N LEU A 84 -16.84 -4.98 7.31
CA LEU A 84 -16.84 -5.43 5.91
C LEU A 84 -16.35 -6.88 5.78
N HIS A 85 -15.35 -7.28 6.57
CA HIS A 85 -14.90 -8.67 6.63
C HIS A 85 -15.98 -9.61 7.17
N HIS A 86 -16.65 -9.24 8.27
CA HIS A 86 -17.74 -10.03 8.83
C HIS A 86 -18.90 -10.18 7.83
N ARG A 87 -19.30 -9.08 7.20
CA ARG A 87 -20.35 -9.07 6.18
C ARG A 87 -19.98 -9.91 4.96
N ARG A 88 -18.72 -9.88 4.53
CA ARG A 88 -18.20 -10.74 3.45
C ARG A 88 -18.29 -12.22 3.81
N SER A 89 -17.86 -12.60 5.02
CA SER A 89 -17.91 -13.99 5.48
C SER A 89 -19.34 -14.51 5.57
N SER A 90 -20.24 -13.73 6.18
CA SER A 90 -21.66 -14.08 6.27
C SER A 90 -22.31 -14.20 4.88
N ALA A 91 -22.03 -13.27 3.96
CA ALA A 91 -22.53 -13.37 2.58
C ALA A 91 -22.01 -14.61 1.85
N LYS A 92 -20.75 -15.02 2.11
CA LYS A 92 -20.15 -16.24 1.54
C LYS A 92 -20.82 -17.50 2.08
N GLU A 93 -21.13 -17.55 3.37
CA GLU A 93 -21.87 -18.65 4.00
C GLU A 93 -23.30 -18.76 3.46
N MET A 94 -23.99 -17.62 3.31
CA MET A 94 -25.35 -17.58 2.73
C MET A 94 -25.38 -18.00 1.26
N ALA A 95 -24.34 -17.69 0.49
CA ALA A 95 -24.20 -18.14 -0.89
C ALA A 95 -23.94 -19.66 -0.98
N ALA A 96 -23.13 -20.22 -0.07
CA ALA A 96 -22.88 -21.66 0.00
C ALA A 96 -24.14 -22.44 0.42
N ALA A 97 -24.95 -21.89 1.34
CA ALA A 97 -26.20 -22.51 1.78
C ALA A 97 -27.31 -22.51 0.70
N ARG A 98 -27.22 -21.62 -0.29
CA ARG A 98 -28.19 -21.53 -1.40
C ARG A 98 -28.00 -22.53 -2.52
N GLY A 99 -27.02 -23.43 -2.41
CA GLY A 99 -26.93 -24.70 -3.13
C GLY A 99 -27.23 -24.61 -4.63
N ASP A 100 -26.15 -24.67 -5.43
CA ASP A 100 -26.17 -25.14 -6.81
C ASP A 100 -26.90 -26.49 -6.90
N SER A 101 -28.21 -26.43 -7.13
CA SER A 101 -29.05 -27.56 -7.50
C SER A 101 -28.97 -27.68 -9.01
N GLY A 102 -27.87 -28.23 -9.52
CA GLY A 102 -27.57 -28.02 -10.93
C GLY A 102 -26.66 -29.00 -11.66
N ALA A 103 -26.26 -30.15 -11.09
CA ALA A 103 -25.64 -31.21 -11.89
C ALA A 103 -25.73 -32.59 -11.24
N SER A 104 -26.91 -33.21 -11.31
CA SER A 104 -26.98 -34.66 -11.34
C SER A 104 -26.24 -35.12 -12.60
N THR A 105 -25.20 -35.91 -12.40
CA THR A 105 -24.70 -36.89 -13.37
C THR A 105 -25.87 -37.64 -14.01
N PRO A 106 -25.78 -37.97 -15.31
CA PRO A 106 -25.77 -39.39 -15.57
C PRO A 106 -24.70 -39.81 -16.59
N THR A 107 -24.04 -40.89 -16.18
CA THR A 107 -23.36 -41.89 -16.97
C THR A 107 -24.23 -42.41 -18.14
N THR A 108 -23.58 -42.60 -19.30
CA THR A 108 -23.89 -43.51 -20.45
C THR A 108 -25.18 -43.37 -21.26
N THR A 109 -25.08 -42.99 -22.54
CA THR A 109 -25.23 -43.84 -23.76
C THR A 109 -25.46 -42.97 -25.02
N PRO A 110 -24.99 -43.37 -26.23
CA PRO A 110 -25.15 -42.59 -27.45
C PRO A 110 -26.24 -43.17 -28.36
N THR A 111 -27.42 -42.53 -28.47
CA THR A 111 -28.35 -42.89 -29.56
C THR A 111 -29.29 -41.75 -29.96
N THR A 112 -29.32 -41.53 -31.28
CA THR A 112 -30.43 -41.06 -32.14
C THR A 112 -31.07 -39.69 -31.88
N SER A 113 -30.69 -38.78 -32.78
CA SER A 113 -31.46 -37.70 -33.42
C SER A 113 -32.92 -37.45 -33.00
N GLY A 114 -33.20 -36.18 -32.71
CA GLY A 114 -34.48 -35.54 -32.96
C GLY A 114 -35.03 -34.75 -31.77
N GLY A 115 -35.18 -33.44 -31.94
CA GLY A 115 -36.11 -32.65 -31.12
C GLY A 115 -35.51 -31.42 -30.43
N ALA A 116 -36.04 -30.27 -30.84
CA ALA A 116 -35.79 -28.93 -30.31
C ALA A 116 -35.92 -28.80 -28.79
N GLY A 117 -35.07 -27.96 -28.19
CA GLY A 117 -35.27 -27.43 -26.84
C GLY A 117 -33.98 -27.03 -26.16
N SER A 118 -33.72 -25.71 -26.15
CA SER A 118 -33.17 -24.94 -25.02
C SER A 118 -31.92 -25.48 -24.28
N LEU A 119 -30.81 -24.77 -24.44
CA LEU A 119 -29.93 -24.39 -23.33
C LEU A 119 -29.04 -23.23 -23.81
N GLU A 120 -29.67 -22.10 -24.11
CA GLU A 120 -29.02 -20.80 -23.96
C GLU A 120 -28.83 -20.55 -22.45
N ARG A 121 -27.96 -21.35 -21.82
CA ARG A 121 -27.50 -21.11 -20.45
C ARG A 121 -26.57 -19.91 -20.52
N GLU A 122 -27.18 -18.72 -20.53
CA GLU A 122 -26.64 -17.43 -20.07
C GLU A 122 -25.11 -17.32 -20.13
N LYS A 123 -24.57 -17.27 -21.34
CA LYS A 123 -23.19 -16.85 -21.63
C LYS A 123 -23.03 -15.33 -21.48
N HIS A 124 -23.50 -14.74 -20.38
CA HIS A 124 -23.35 -13.30 -20.14
C HIS A 124 -21.96 -12.91 -19.58
N TRP A 125 -21.12 -13.89 -19.25
CA TRP A 125 -19.80 -13.64 -18.66
C TRP A 125 -18.68 -13.56 -19.72
N GLU A 126 -18.98 -13.86 -20.99
CA GLU A 126 -18.01 -13.96 -22.10
C GLU A 126 -17.44 -12.61 -22.57
N ALA A 127 -17.89 -11.47 -22.00
CA ALA A 127 -17.45 -10.14 -22.40
C ALA A 127 -16.82 -9.31 -21.27
N TRP A 128 -16.46 -9.91 -20.12
CA TRP A 128 -15.70 -9.16 -19.12
C TRP A 128 -14.22 -9.13 -19.50
N ALA A 129 -13.77 -8.01 -20.07
CA ALA A 129 -12.35 -7.73 -20.25
C ALA A 129 -11.68 -7.55 -18.88
N PRO A 130 -10.48 -8.13 -18.65
CA PRO A 130 -9.79 -7.92 -17.38
C PRO A 130 -9.60 -6.42 -17.11
N VAL A 131 -9.79 -6.02 -15.86
CA VAL A 131 -9.64 -4.61 -15.47
C VAL A 131 -8.25 -4.44 -14.90
N LEU A 132 -7.45 -3.62 -15.56
CA LEU A 132 -6.13 -3.20 -15.07
C LEU A 132 -6.19 -1.72 -14.70
N GLU A 133 -5.77 -1.40 -13.48
CA GLU A 133 -5.61 -0.05 -13.00
C GLU A 133 -4.23 0.11 -12.36
N VAL A 134 -3.50 1.12 -12.81
CA VAL A 134 -2.16 1.46 -12.32
C VAL A 134 -2.23 2.86 -11.70
N ARG A 135 -1.93 2.96 -10.41
CA ARG A 135 -2.00 4.21 -9.63
C ARG A 135 -0.61 4.58 -9.13
N GLN A 136 -0.16 5.77 -9.51
CA GLN A 136 1.06 6.36 -8.96
C GLN A 136 0.68 7.29 -7.80
N HIS A 137 1.23 7.03 -6.60
CA HIS A 137 0.91 7.81 -5.39
C HIS A 137 1.95 8.90 -5.11
N ASP A 138 3.23 8.58 -5.27
CA ASP A 138 4.37 9.49 -5.17
C ASP A 138 5.34 9.20 -6.34
N ASP A 139 6.43 9.97 -6.48
CA ASP A 139 7.45 9.77 -7.54
C ASP A 139 8.17 8.41 -7.47
N THR A 140 7.93 7.63 -6.41
CA THR A 140 8.59 6.34 -6.18
C THR A 140 7.63 5.19 -5.90
N SER A 141 6.32 5.43 -5.69
CA SER A 141 5.38 4.39 -5.28
C SER A 141 4.32 4.12 -6.36
N LEU A 142 4.07 2.83 -6.59
CA LEU A 142 3.18 2.34 -7.63
C LEU A 142 2.28 1.23 -7.11
N ASP A 143 0.97 1.42 -7.29
CA ASP A 143 -0.07 0.48 -6.94
C ASP A 143 -0.73 -0.10 -8.20
N VAL A 144 -0.72 -1.41 -8.33
CA VAL A 144 -1.37 -2.14 -9.44
C VAL A 144 -2.56 -2.92 -8.91
N VAL A 145 -3.71 -2.70 -9.54
CA VAL A 145 -4.93 -3.46 -9.31
C VAL A 145 -5.32 -4.16 -10.60
N LEU A 146 -5.32 -5.49 -10.59
CA LEU A 146 -5.66 -6.32 -11.73
C LEU A 146 -6.83 -7.24 -11.37
N VAL A 147 -7.88 -7.25 -12.19
CA VAL A 147 -9.05 -8.12 -12.03
C VAL A 147 -9.14 -9.01 -13.26
N CYS A 148 -8.96 -10.32 -13.08
CA CYS A 148 -9.05 -11.31 -14.15
C CYS A 148 -10.07 -12.40 -13.82
N SER A 149 -10.41 -13.22 -14.83
CA SER A 149 -11.34 -14.35 -14.66
C SER A 149 -10.59 -15.56 -14.11
N THR A 150 -11.26 -16.38 -13.30
CA THR A 150 -10.71 -17.69 -12.89
C THR A 150 -10.61 -18.68 -14.06
N GLU A 151 -11.33 -18.45 -15.17
CA GLU A 151 -11.27 -19.28 -16.38
C GLU A 151 -10.05 -18.99 -17.26
N ARG A 152 -9.54 -17.75 -17.17
CA ARG A 152 -8.31 -17.28 -17.84
C ARG A 152 -7.49 -16.50 -16.83
N PRO A 153 -6.88 -17.19 -15.85
CA PRO A 153 -6.11 -16.54 -14.80
C PRO A 153 -4.81 -15.98 -15.38
N ILE A 154 -4.50 -14.74 -15.05
CA ILE A 154 -3.17 -14.15 -15.26
C ILE A 154 -2.30 -14.57 -14.08
N MET A 155 -1.10 -15.06 -14.34
CA MET A 155 -0.26 -15.56 -13.28
C MET A 155 0.40 -14.42 -12.53
N LEU A 156 0.28 -14.41 -11.20
CA LEU A 156 0.82 -13.33 -10.36
C LEU A 156 2.34 -13.13 -10.55
N HIS A 157 3.09 -14.22 -10.80
CA HIS A 157 4.53 -14.11 -11.04
C HIS A 157 4.85 -13.33 -12.32
N GLU A 158 4.03 -13.41 -13.38
CA GLU A 158 4.24 -12.65 -14.62
C GLU A 158 4.08 -11.14 -14.36
N VAL A 159 3.07 -10.79 -13.57
CA VAL A 159 2.83 -9.40 -13.14
C VAL A 159 4.00 -8.88 -12.30
N ILE A 160 4.50 -9.68 -11.36
CA ILE A 160 5.66 -9.32 -10.52
C ILE A 160 6.91 -9.16 -11.37
N THR A 161 7.18 -10.07 -12.29
CA THR A 161 8.35 -10.00 -13.18
C THR A 161 8.33 -8.72 -14.03
N ILE A 162 7.18 -8.34 -14.59
CA ILE A 162 7.06 -7.06 -15.32
C ILE A 162 7.41 -5.89 -14.41
N LEU A 163 6.90 -5.87 -13.17
CA LEU A 163 7.20 -4.79 -12.22
C LEU A 163 8.69 -4.71 -11.90
N GLU A 164 9.33 -5.85 -11.63
CA GLU A 164 10.76 -5.91 -11.30
C GLU A 164 11.66 -5.52 -12.48
N GLU A 165 11.32 -5.94 -13.69
CA GLU A 165 12.04 -5.58 -14.91
C GLU A 165 11.97 -4.07 -15.22
N GLU A 166 10.85 -3.42 -14.89
CA GLU A 166 10.67 -1.97 -15.04
C GLU A 166 11.18 -1.16 -13.82
N GLY A 167 11.97 -1.79 -12.94
CA GLY A 167 12.66 -1.13 -11.83
C GLY A 167 11.83 -0.95 -10.56
N ALA A 168 10.71 -1.65 -10.42
CA ALA A 168 9.88 -1.64 -9.22
C ALA A 168 10.19 -2.84 -8.30
N GLU A 169 10.54 -2.56 -7.05
CA GLU A 169 10.61 -3.53 -5.96
C GLU A 169 9.21 -3.77 -5.40
N VAL A 170 8.74 -5.02 -5.40
CA VAL A 170 7.43 -5.38 -4.87
C VAL A 170 7.49 -5.45 -3.34
N ILE A 171 6.76 -4.54 -2.67
CA ILE A 171 6.71 -4.46 -1.20
C ILE A 171 5.61 -5.35 -0.65
N ASN A 172 4.45 -5.37 -1.33
CA ASN A 172 3.31 -6.17 -0.90
C ASN A 172 2.54 -6.66 -2.13
N ALA A 173 2.15 -7.92 -2.13
CA ALA A 173 1.29 -8.50 -3.15
C ALA A 173 0.19 -9.30 -2.47
N ASN A 174 -1.06 -8.94 -2.77
CA ASN A 174 -2.23 -9.62 -2.26
C ASN A 174 -3.08 -10.11 -3.43
N HIS A 175 -3.75 -11.23 -3.22
CA HIS A 175 -4.74 -11.73 -4.15
C HIS A 175 -5.99 -12.17 -3.40
N SER A 176 -7.14 -12.03 -4.03
CA SER A 176 -8.38 -12.57 -3.50
C SER A 176 -9.26 -13.08 -4.62
N ILE A 177 -10.03 -14.13 -4.33
CA ILE A 177 -10.92 -14.76 -5.30
C ILE A 177 -12.36 -14.55 -4.83
N ALA A 178 -13.23 -14.12 -5.74
CA ALA A 178 -14.66 -13.99 -5.49
C ALA A 178 -15.46 -14.49 -6.71
N GLY A 179 -16.11 -15.65 -6.55
CA GLY A 179 -16.80 -16.33 -7.64
C GLY A 179 -15.82 -16.66 -8.78
N HIS A 180 -16.12 -16.18 -9.98
CA HIS A 180 -15.30 -16.38 -11.18
C HIS A 180 -14.24 -15.29 -11.40
N LYS A 181 -13.93 -14.48 -10.38
CA LYS A 181 -12.99 -13.35 -10.48
C LYS A 181 -11.83 -13.49 -9.51
N ILE A 182 -10.65 -13.14 -9.97
CA ILE A 182 -9.43 -13.01 -9.19
C ILE A 182 -9.07 -11.53 -9.18
N PHE A 183 -8.78 -11.01 -7.99
CA PHE A 183 -8.37 -9.64 -7.73
C PHE A 183 -6.94 -9.68 -7.23
N TYR A 184 -6.03 -9.03 -7.93
CA TYR A 184 -4.66 -8.78 -7.50
C TYR A 184 -4.52 -7.33 -7.07
N THR A 185 -3.82 -7.11 -5.97
CA THR A 185 -3.44 -5.78 -5.48
C THR A 185 -1.96 -5.84 -5.11
N ILE A 186 -1.15 -5.09 -5.85
CA ILE A 186 0.31 -5.09 -5.70
C ILE A 186 0.76 -3.67 -5.41
N HIS A 187 1.51 -3.52 -4.33
CA HIS A 187 2.15 -2.28 -3.93
C HIS A 187 3.66 -2.44 -4.15
N SER A 188 4.23 -1.50 -4.89
CA SER A 188 5.63 -1.53 -5.29
C SER A 188 6.27 -0.15 -5.12
N GLN A 189 7.59 -0.15 -4.96
CA GLN A 189 8.39 1.05 -4.83
C GLN A 189 9.58 1.01 -5.79
N ALA A 190 10.04 2.15 -6.28
CA ALA A 190 11.21 2.23 -7.15
C ALA A 190 12.42 1.61 -6.45
N PHE A 191 13.06 0.63 -7.09
CA PHE A 191 14.29 0.01 -6.58
C PHE A 191 15.39 1.06 -6.38
N SER A 192 15.39 2.12 -7.20
CA SER A 192 16.27 3.26 -7.04
C SER A 192 15.56 4.57 -7.32
N SER A 193 15.67 5.52 -6.38
CA SER A 193 15.16 6.89 -6.55
C SER A 193 15.81 7.65 -7.72
N ARG A 194 16.95 7.18 -8.25
CA ARG A 194 17.62 7.77 -9.42
C ARG A 194 17.06 7.30 -10.76
N ILE A 195 16.54 6.07 -10.81
CA ILE A 195 16.12 5.41 -12.05
C ILE A 195 14.59 5.47 -12.18
N GLY A 196 13.86 5.51 -11.06
CA GLY A 196 12.40 5.60 -11.05
C GLY A 196 11.73 4.29 -11.52
N ILE A 197 10.42 4.34 -11.72
CA ILE A 197 9.63 3.26 -12.34
C ILE A 197 9.05 3.80 -13.64
N ASP A 198 9.17 3.07 -14.74
CA ASP A 198 8.48 3.43 -15.99
C ASP A 198 7.02 2.98 -15.95
N VAL A 199 6.16 3.83 -15.39
CA VAL A 199 4.72 3.56 -15.24
C VAL A 199 4.02 3.33 -16.58
N SER A 200 4.48 3.97 -17.65
CA SER A 200 3.86 3.83 -18.98
C SER A 200 4.18 2.45 -19.56
N SER A 201 5.44 2.04 -19.49
CA SER A 201 5.89 0.70 -19.89
C SER A 201 5.18 -0.38 -19.07
N VAL A 202 5.13 -0.23 -17.73
CA VAL A 202 4.39 -1.15 -16.85
C VAL A 202 2.93 -1.28 -17.30
N SER A 203 2.24 -0.17 -17.52
CA SER A 203 0.83 -0.22 -17.92
C SER A 203 0.60 -0.87 -19.29
N GLU A 204 1.52 -0.68 -20.24
CA GLU A 204 1.44 -1.28 -21.57
C GLU A 204 1.68 -2.79 -21.50
N ARG A 205 2.76 -3.21 -20.82
CA ARG A 205 3.14 -4.62 -20.67
C ARG A 205 2.11 -5.42 -19.89
N LEU A 206 1.55 -4.84 -18.83
CA LEU A 206 0.46 -5.47 -18.08
C LEU A 206 -0.82 -5.55 -18.91
N ARG A 207 -1.10 -4.58 -19.79
CA ARG A 207 -2.24 -4.65 -20.70
C ARG A 207 -2.06 -5.73 -21.78
N ALA A 208 -0.83 -6.09 -22.12
CA ALA A 208 -0.57 -7.20 -23.04
C ALA A 208 -0.86 -8.59 -22.43
N LEU A 209 -0.94 -8.70 -21.09
CA LEU A 209 -1.35 -9.92 -20.39
C LEU A 209 -2.88 -10.10 -20.33
N VAL A 210 -3.64 -9.08 -20.73
CA VAL A 210 -5.08 -8.92 -20.51
C VAL A 210 -5.90 -9.18 -21.77
#